data_AF-A0A7C6PDI0-F1
#
_entry.id   AF-A0A7C6PDI0-F1
#
_cell.length_a   1.000
_cell.length_b   1.000
_cell.length_c   1.000
_cell.angle_alpha   90.00
_cell.angle_beta   90.00
_cell.angle_gamma   90.00
#
_symmetry.space_group_name_H-M   'P 1'
#
loop_
_entity.id
_entity.type
_entity.pdbx_description
1 polymer ?
#
loop_
_entity_poly.entity_id
_entity_poly.type
_entity_poly.pdbx_seq_one_letter_code
_entity_poly.pdbx_strand_id
1 'polypeptide(L)'
;MMRIIREIKVGERTVLVRELTVAELRAWMGGQQIDVDLVDALFEDMDLSLADIPVFSDLTADEVGGLAPSQIEPVAELIREVNQRFFGIWQRRLAEARQSMAGLPASHEPSLF
;
A
#
# COMPACT_ATOMS: atom_id res chain seq x y z
N MET A 1 -22.25 3.60 -11.55
CA MET A 1 -21.63 2.63 -10.63
C MET A 1 -21.37 3.35 -9.32
N MET A 2 -21.94 2.88 -8.20
CA MET A 2 -21.80 3.54 -6.89
C MET A 2 -20.58 2.94 -6.18
N ARG A 3 -19.58 3.75 -5.85
CA ARG A 3 -18.41 3.38 -5.04
C ARG A 3 -18.37 4.27 -3.80
N ILE A 4 -17.82 3.77 -2.71
CA ILE A 4 -17.64 4.59 -1.51
C ILE A 4 -16.55 5.64 -1.77
N ILE A 5 -16.85 6.90 -1.46
CA ILE A 5 -15.87 7.99 -1.39
C ILE A 5 -16.06 8.67 -0.04
N ARG A 6 -14.98 8.82 0.72
CA ARG A 6 -14.97 9.52 2.00
C ARG A 6 -13.91 10.61 1.97
N GLU A 7 -14.22 11.73 2.58
CA GLU A 7 -13.28 12.82 2.74
C GLU A 7 -12.64 12.79 4.12
N ILE A 8 -11.39 13.25 4.20
CA ILE A 8 -10.70 13.54 5.45
C ILE A 8 -9.93 14.84 5.32
N LYS A 9 -9.94 15.63 6.40
CA LYS A 9 -9.14 16.86 6.47
C LYS A 9 -7.79 16.55 7.11
N VAL A 10 -6.71 16.93 6.43
CA VAL A 10 -5.33 16.80 6.90
C VAL A 10 -4.62 18.14 6.75
N GLY A 11 -4.30 18.77 7.88
CA GLY A 11 -3.88 20.18 7.90
C GLY A 11 -4.94 21.09 7.28
N GLU A 12 -4.57 21.84 6.25
CA GLU A 12 -5.47 22.74 5.53
C GLU A 12 -6.15 22.10 4.31
N ARG A 13 -5.81 20.85 3.98
CA ARG A 13 -6.28 20.14 2.79
C ARG A 13 -7.41 19.16 3.11
N THR A 14 -8.33 19.01 2.17
CA THR A 14 -9.27 17.88 2.13
C THR A 14 -8.77 16.83 1.14
N VAL A 15 -8.71 15.58 1.58
CA VAL A 15 -8.31 14.41 0.79
C VAL A 15 -9.51 13.50 0.59
N LEU A 16 -9.71 13.03 -0.64
CA LEU A 16 -10.78 12.12 -1.02
C LEU A 16 -10.24 10.70 -1.12
N VAL A 17 -10.63 9.83 -0.20
CA VAL A 17 -10.33 8.40 -0.22
C VAL A 17 -11.47 7.65 -0.92
N ARG A 18 -11.12 6.76 -1.85
CA ARG A 18 -12.07 5.99 -2.65
C ARG A 18 -11.92 4.49 -2.41
N GLU A 19 -13.05 3.80 -2.52
CA GLU A 19 -13.09 2.35 -2.66
C GLU A 19 -12.59 1.97 -4.05
N LEU A 20 -11.68 1.00 -4.11
CA LEU A 20 -11.26 0.41 -5.37
C LEU A 20 -12.27 -0.63 -5.87
N THR A 21 -12.51 -0.60 -7.17
CA THR A 21 -13.19 -1.68 -7.87
C THR A 21 -12.30 -2.93 -7.93
N VAL A 22 -12.91 -4.10 -8.15
CA VAL A 22 -12.17 -5.36 -8.34
C VAL A 22 -11.16 -5.29 -9.50
N ALA A 23 -11.47 -4.51 -10.54
CA ALA A 23 -10.56 -4.30 -11.67
C ALA A 23 -9.34 -3.47 -11.27
N GLU A 24 -9.54 -2.38 -10.54
CA GLU A 24 -8.46 -1.53 -10.01
C GLU A 24 -7.59 -2.30 -9.02
N LEU A 25 -8.20 -3.10 -8.13
CA LEU A 25 -7.46 -3.99 -7.21
C LEU A 25 -6.60 -5.00 -7.94
N ARG A 26 -7.11 -5.62 -9.00
CA ARG A 26 -6.32 -6.57 -9.81
C ARG A 26 -5.14 -5.88 -10.46
N ALA A 27 -5.34 -4.68 -10.99
CA ALA A 27 -4.27 -3.89 -11.61
C ALA A 27 -3.20 -3.51 -10.58
N TRP A 28 -3.62 -3.06 -9.39
CA TRP A 28 -2.73 -2.71 -8.29
C TRP A 28 -1.91 -3.92 -7.81
N MET A 29 -2.57 -5.04 -7.48
CA MET A 29 -1.87 -6.25 -7.01
C MET A 29 -0.98 -6.89 -8.09
N GLY A 30 -1.33 -6.79 -9.37
CA GLY A 30 -0.57 -7.38 -10.46
C GLY A 30 0.66 -6.56 -10.88
N GLY A 31 0.74 -5.29 -10.49
CA GLY A 31 1.80 -4.36 -10.88
C GLY A 31 2.78 -3.99 -9.76
N GLN A 32 2.61 -4.53 -8.55
CA GLN A 32 3.45 -4.15 -7.42
C GLN A 32 4.87 -4.73 -7.55
N GLN A 33 5.84 -3.84 -7.72
CA GLN A 33 7.23 -4.12 -7.39
C GLN A 33 7.41 -3.69 -5.93
N ILE A 34 7.76 -4.63 -5.05
CA ILE A 34 8.05 -4.32 -3.64
C ILE A 34 9.43 -3.66 -3.62
N ASP A 35 9.46 -2.33 -3.56
CA ASP A 35 10.64 -1.54 -3.24
C ASP A 35 10.48 -1.04 -1.81
N VAL A 36 11.47 -1.30 -0.95
CA VAL A 36 11.42 -0.93 0.47
C VAL A 36 12.48 0.14 0.68
N ASP A 37 12.06 1.40 0.81
CA ASP A 37 12.93 2.49 1.21
C ASP A 37 12.88 2.73 2.73
N LEU A 38 13.85 3.47 3.26
CA LEU A 38 13.94 3.76 4.70
C LEU A 38 12.80 4.66 5.23
N VAL A 39 12.11 5.39 4.34
CA VAL A 39 10.97 6.24 4.69
C VAL A 39 9.71 5.38 4.79
N ASP A 40 9.47 4.46 3.87
CA ASP A 40 8.41 3.45 3.93
C ASP A 40 8.55 2.57 5.18
N ALA A 41 9.78 2.32 5.63
CA ALA A 41 10.06 1.63 6.89
C ALA A 41 9.41 2.33 8.12
N LEU A 42 9.26 3.66 8.09
CA LEU A 42 8.62 4.43 9.16
C LEU A 42 7.10 4.21 9.24
N PHE A 43 6.51 3.65 8.19
CA PHE A 43 5.07 3.42 8.06
C PHE A 43 4.72 1.93 7.97
N GLU A 44 5.65 1.03 8.32
CA GLU A 44 5.45 -0.43 8.25
C GLU A 44 4.21 -0.92 9.01
N ASP A 45 3.85 -0.27 10.12
CA ASP A 45 2.69 -0.59 10.96
C ASP A 45 1.34 -0.30 10.27
N MET A 46 1.35 0.35 9.11
CA MET A 46 0.15 0.84 8.42
C MET A 46 -0.35 -0.11 7.32
N ASP A 47 0.35 -1.22 7.09
CA ASP A 47 0.05 -2.23 6.06
C ASP A 47 -0.05 -1.67 4.63
N LEU A 48 0.56 -0.51 4.38
CA LEU A 48 0.47 0.27 3.16
C LEU A 48 1.79 1.03 2.93
N SER A 49 2.34 1.01 1.71
CA SER A 49 3.47 1.89 1.34
C SER A 49 2.96 3.29 1.00
N LEU A 50 3.81 4.31 1.14
CA LEU A 50 3.48 5.66 0.69
C LEU A 50 3.13 5.71 -0.81
N ALA A 51 3.77 4.85 -1.61
CA ALA A 51 3.51 4.72 -3.05
C ALA A 51 2.09 4.21 -3.36
N ASP A 52 1.43 3.54 -2.41
CA ASP A 52 0.07 3.02 -2.60
C ASP A 52 -1.00 4.10 -2.36
N ILE A 53 -0.71 5.15 -1.56
CA ILE A 53 -1.69 6.19 -1.18
C ILE A 53 -2.38 6.84 -2.39
N PRO A 54 -1.68 7.20 -3.49
CA PRO A 54 -2.32 7.76 -4.69
C PRO A 54 -3.31 6.83 -5.38
N VAL A 55 -3.20 5.52 -5.19
CA VAL A 55 -4.13 4.55 -5.78
C VAL A 55 -5.52 4.69 -5.13
N PHE A 56 -5.54 4.89 -3.81
CA PHE A 56 -6.75 4.93 -3.00
C PHE A 56 -7.27 6.35 -2.72
N SER A 57 -6.55 7.39 -3.12
CA SER A 57 -6.90 8.78 -2.82
C SER A 57 -6.82 9.68 -4.04
N ASP A 58 -7.19 10.95 -3.90
CA ASP A 58 -6.96 12.00 -4.90
C ASP A 58 -5.59 12.68 -4.79
N LEU A 59 -4.71 12.19 -3.91
CA LEU A 59 -3.34 12.66 -3.79
C LEU A 59 -2.47 12.14 -4.95
N THR A 60 -1.55 12.99 -5.40
CA THR A 60 -0.44 12.62 -6.27
C THR A 60 0.78 12.19 -5.45
N ALA A 61 1.75 11.50 -6.06
CA ALA A 61 2.98 11.10 -5.38
C ALA A 61 3.76 12.30 -4.82
N ASP A 62 3.83 13.40 -5.56
CA ASP A 62 4.48 14.64 -5.11
C ASP A 62 3.76 15.24 -3.89
N GLU A 63 2.43 15.18 -3.88
CA GLU A 63 1.64 15.67 -2.74
C GLU A 63 1.81 14.79 -1.51
N VAL A 64 1.91 13.46 -1.68
CA VAL A 64 2.23 12.53 -0.58
C VAL A 64 3.61 12.85 -0.01
N GLY A 65 4.61 13.09 -0.85
CA GLY A 65 5.97 13.46 -0.42
C GLY A 65 6.05 14.79 0.32
N GLY A 66 5.04 15.66 0.18
CA GLY A 66 4.91 16.92 0.91
C GLY A 66 4.17 16.82 2.25
N LEU A 67 3.59 15.66 2.59
CA LEU A 67 2.86 15.47 3.85
C LEU A 67 3.80 15.07 4.99
N ALA A 68 3.54 15.61 6.18
CA ALA A 68 4.19 15.13 7.40
C ALA A 68 3.65 13.74 7.78
N PRO A 69 4.43 12.91 8.52
CA PRO A 69 3.96 11.61 8.99
C PRO A 69 2.61 11.66 9.74
N SER A 70 2.41 12.67 10.57
CA SER A 70 1.14 12.90 11.29
C SER A 70 -0.05 13.26 10.40
N GLN A 71 0.20 13.64 9.14
CA GLN A 71 -0.82 13.87 8.12
C GLN A 71 -1.05 12.63 7.25
N ILE A 72 -0.10 11.70 7.20
CA ILE A 72 -0.20 10.43 6.48
C ILE A 72 -1.04 9.41 7.25
N GLU A 73 -0.83 9.31 8.57
CA GLU A 73 -1.55 8.37 9.44
C GLU A 73 -3.07 8.41 9.26
N PRO A 74 -3.75 9.59 9.31
CA PRO A 74 -5.21 9.63 9.18
C PRO A 74 -5.70 9.23 7.78
N VAL A 75 -4.91 9.52 6.74
CA VAL A 75 -5.26 9.15 5.35
C VAL A 75 -5.22 7.64 5.19
N ALA A 76 -4.17 7.01 5.67
CA ALA A 76 -4.03 5.55 5.59
C ALA A 76 -5.04 4.79 6.45
N GLU A 77 -5.37 5.31 7.63
CA GLU A 77 -6.47 4.76 8.44
C GLU A 77 -7.78 4.78 7.65
N LEU A 78 -8.10 5.90 6.99
CA LEU A 78 -9.30 6.00 6.18
C LEU A 78 -9.25 5.07 4.96
N ILE A 79 -8.10 4.92 4.31
CA ILE A 79 -7.89 3.95 3.21
C ILE A 79 -8.23 2.54 3.69
N ARG A 80 -7.73 2.16 4.87
CA ARG A 80 -8.00 0.86 5.50
C ARG A 80 -9.48 0.68 5.80
N GLU A 81 -10.16 1.67 6.37
CA GLU A 81 -11.59 1.59 6.67
C GLU A 81 -12.44 1.41 5.41
N VAL A 82 -12.15 2.20 4.36
CA VAL A 82 -12.89 2.15 3.09
C VAL A 82 -12.64 0.84 2.35
N ASN A 83 -11.45 0.27 2.45
CA ASN A 83 -11.03 -0.92 1.69
C ASN A 83 -10.81 -2.18 2.58
N GLN A 84 -11.38 -2.20 3.79
CA GLN A 84 -11.09 -3.21 4.84
C GLN A 84 -11.28 -4.67 4.39
N ARG A 85 -12.24 -4.92 3.49
CA ARG A 85 -12.54 -6.27 2.98
C ARG A 85 -11.35 -6.86 2.21
N PHE A 86 -10.49 -6.02 1.66
CA PHE A 86 -9.35 -6.41 0.86
C PHE A 86 -8.09 -6.59 1.70
N PHE A 87 -7.83 -5.70 2.67
CA PHE A 87 -6.62 -5.76 3.50
C PHE A 87 -6.46 -7.08 4.27
N GLY A 88 -7.54 -7.64 4.83
CA GLY A 88 -7.45 -8.92 5.56
C GLY A 88 -7.08 -10.13 4.70
N ILE A 89 -7.43 -10.11 3.41
CA ILE A 89 -7.02 -11.14 2.44
C ILE A 89 -5.60 -10.84 1.94
N TRP A 90 -5.31 -9.57 1.67
CA TRP A 90 -4.01 -9.09 1.20
C TRP A 90 -2.88 -9.37 2.19
N GLN A 91 -3.03 -9.02 3.47
CA GLN A 91 -2.04 -9.29 4.53
C GLN A 91 -1.72 -10.78 4.65
N ARG A 92 -2.75 -11.64 4.56
CA ARG A 92 -2.58 -13.09 4.59
C ARG A 92 -1.76 -13.58 3.39
N ARG A 93 -2.06 -13.06 2.19
CA ARG A 93 -1.31 -13.38 0.96
C ARG A 93 0.12 -12.87 0.98
N LEU A 94 0.36 -11.67 1.51
CA LEU A 94 1.68 -11.10 1.64
C LEU A 94 2.55 -11.91 2.63
N ALA A 95 1.97 -12.34 3.75
CA ALA A 95 2.63 -13.24 4.70
C ALA A 95 3.00 -14.58 4.06
N GLU A 96 2.08 -15.18 3.28
CA GLU A 96 2.33 -16.41 2.51
C GLU A 96 3.47 -16.20 1.48
N ALA A 97 3.48 -15.07 0.77
CA ALA A 97 4.52 -14.74 -0.21
C ALA A 97 5.90 -14.50 0.42
N ARG A 98 5.97 -13.82 1.57
CA ARG A 98 7.21 -13.63 2.33
C ARG A 98 7.79 -14.98 2.81
N GLN A 99 6.93 -15.92 3.22
CA GLN A 99 7.36 -17.25 3.65
C GLN A 99 7.87 -18.12 2.49
N SER A 100 7.26 -18.04 1.31
CA SER A 100 7.72 -18.78 0.13
C SER A 100 9.06 -18.24 -0.41
N MET A 101 9.29 -16.93 -0.31
CA MET A 101 10.59 -16.32 -0.62
C MET A 101 11.69 -16.68 0.38
N ALA A 102 11.38 -16.79 1.67
CA ALA A 102 12.33 -17.22 2.71
C ALA A 102 12.68 -18.72 2.62
N GLY A 103 11.88 -19.52 1.91
CA GLY A 103 12.09 -20.95 1.70
C GLY A 103 12.87 -21.32 0.42
N LEU A 104 13.25 -20.35 -0.41
CA LEU A 104 14.13 -20.59 -1.56
C LEU A 104 15.58 -20.70 -1.07
N PRO A 105 16.24 -21.87 -1.13
CA PRO A 105 17.68 -21.93 -0.93
C PRO A 105 18.33 -21.04 -1.99
N ALA A 106 19.18 -20.12 -1.55
CA ALA A 106 20.06 -19.36 -2.44
C ALA A 106 20.73 -20.36 -3.38
N SER A 107 20.43 -20.25 -4.67
CA SER A 107 20.94 -21.13 -5.71
C SER A 107 22.45 -21.03 -5.72
N HIS A 108 23.10 -21.89 -4.93
CA HIS A 108 24.53 -22.12 -5.01
C HIS A 108 24.74 -22.99 -6.22
N GLU A 109 25.17 -22.41 -7.34
CA GLU A 109 26.22 -22.98 -8.17
C GLU A 109 26.97 -21.83 -8.87
N PRO A 110 28.31 -21.90 -8.92
CA PRO A 110 28.89 -22.49 -10.12
C PRO A 110 29.85 -23.62 -9.77
N SER A 111 29.49 -24.83 -10.20
CA SER A 111 30.43 -25.94 -10.35
C SER A 111 31.49 -25.56 -11.40
N LEU A 112 32.71 -25.28 -10.93
CA LEU A 112 33.92 -25.23 -11.74
C LEU A 112 34.98 -26.07 -11.04
N PHE A 113 35.07 -27.35 -11.40
CA PHE A 113 36.30 -28.15 -11.44
C PHE A 113 36.11 -29.30 -12.42
#